data_AF-A0AAN6P227-F1
#
_entry.id   AF-A0AAN6P227-F1
#
_cell.length_a   1.000
_cell.length_b   1.000
_cell.length_c   1.000
_cell.angle_alpha   90.00
_cell.angle_beta   90.00
_cell.angle_gamma   90.00
#
_symmetry.space_group_name_H-M   'P 1'
#
loop_
_entity.id
_entity.type
_entity.pdbx_description
1 polymer ?
#
loop_
_entity_poly.entity_id
_entity_poly.type
_entity_poly.pdbx_seq_one_letter_code
_entity_poly.pdbx_strand_id
1 'polypeptide(L)'
;MNSDELMPDSAADAIPVNNGNGNGNSGAAVTWNTKKFRDDYDMIKIRLTDQRFSSTNFRDPLMPCPPHHRQYPGHTTPATEKRLKELITRIKGGSDE
;
A
#
# COMPACT_ATOMS: atom_id res chain seq x y z
N MET A 1 -11.20 33.21 40.98
CA MET A 1 -11.72 33.68 39.68
C MET A 1 -10.94 32.91 38.63
N ASN A 2 -11.66 32.07 37.89
CA ASN A 2 -11.14 30.90 37.17
C ASN A 2 -10.32 31.31 35.94
N SER A 3 -9.08 30.82 35.83
CA SER A 3 -8.30 30.83 34.60
C SER A 3 -8.62 29.54 33.83
N ASP A 4 -9.61 29.62 32.95
CA ASP A 4 -9.99 28.56 32.03
C ASP A 4 -9.92 29.13 30.60
N GLU A 5 -8.70 29.39 30.13
CA GLU A 5 -8.43 29.58 28.70
C GLU A 5 -8.17 28.21 28.09
N LEU A 6 -9.27 27.47 27.90
CA LEU A 6 -9.31 26.35 26.97
C LEU A 6 -9.02 26.91 25.56
N MET A 7 -8.01 26.34 24.90
CA MET A 7 -7.83 26.44 23.46
C MET A 7 -9.19 26.24 22.75
N PRO A 8 -9.60 27.11 21.82
CA PRO A 8 -10.76 26.82 20.99
C PRO A 8 -10.44 25.61 20.12
N ASP A 9 -11.08 24.47 20.41
CA ASP A 9 -11.18 23.37 19.46
C ASP A 9 -12.00 23.88 18.27
N SER A 10 -11.29 24.36 17.26
CA SER A 10 -11.82 24.60 15.92
C SER A 10 -10.80 24.08 14.92
N ALA A 11 -10.55 22.78 15.01
CA ALA A 11 -9.91 22.02 13.93
C ALA A 11 -10.77 20.83 13.49
N ALA A 12 -12.08 20.88 13.74
CA ALA A 12 -13.05 19.90 13.25
C ALA A 12 -14.24 20.60 12.59
N ASP A 13 -13.99 21.42 11.56
CA ASP A 13 -14.97 21.63 10.48
C ASP A 13 -14.33 22.41 9.32
N ALA A 14 -13.82 21.66 8.34
CA ALA A 14 -13.74 22.13 6.97
C ALA A 14 -14.37 21.10 6.04
N ILE A 15 -15.54 20.58 6.44
CA ILE A 15 -16.52 20.05 5.49
C ILE A 15 -17.28 21.27 4.97
N PRO A 16 -17.40 21.49 3.64
CA PRO A 16 -18.18 22.61 3.13
C PRO A 16 -19.65 22.45 3.57
N VAL A 17 -20.06 23.29 4.51
CA VAL A 17 -21.45 23.45 4.95
C VAL A 17 -22.30 23.84 3.73
N ASN A 18 -23.05 22.88 3.22
CA ASN A 18 -24.11 23.08 2.25
C ASN A 18 -25.28 23.73 2.96
N ASN A 19 -25.38 25.06 2.90
CA ASN A 19 -26.56 25.81 3.33
C ASN A 19 -27.71 25.54 2.34
N GLY A 20 -28.36 24.38 2.49
CA GLY A 20 -29.59 23.98 1.82
C GLY A 20 -30.72 23.95 2.84
N ASN A 21 -31.61 24.92 2.71
CA ASN A 21 -32.86 25.14 3.45
C ASN A 21 -33.50 23.87 4.06
N GLY A 22 -33.83 23.91 5.35
CA GLY A 22 -34.40 22.79 6.09
C GLY A 22 -35.75 22.32 5.53
N ASN A 23 -35.91 20.99 5.44
CA ASN A 23 -37.16 20.33 5.74
C ASN A 23 -36.88 18.88 6.17
N GLY A 24 -37.43 18.48 7.32
CA GLY A 24 -37.16 17.18 7.94
C GLY A 24 -37.64 16.02 7.08
N ASN A 25 -36.79 14.99 6.94
CA ASN A 25 -37.24 13.62 6.71
C ASN A 25 -36.15 12.63 7.12
N SER A 26 -36.18 12.20 8.38
CA SER A 26 -35.35 11.14 8.94
C SER A 26 -35.79 9.80 8.36
N GLY A 27 -35.25 9.42 7.20
CA GLY A 27 -35.59 8.14 6.57
C GLY A 27 -35.23 7.98 5.09
N ALA A 28 -34.67 8.99 4.44
CA ALA A 28 -34.16 8.81 3.08
C ALA A 28 -32.79 8.12 3.14
N ALA A 29 -32.67 6.92 2.56
CA ALA A 29 -31.40 6.23 2.40
C ALA A 29 -30.39 7.16 1.72
N VAL A 30 -29.23 7.36 2.36
CA VAL A 30 -28.13 8.16 1.80
C VAL A 30 -27.75 7.56 0.46
N THR A 31 -28.17 8.23 -0.62
CA THR A 31 -27.93 7.77 -1.98
C THR A 31 -26.58 8.31 -2.40
N TRP A 32 -25.58 7.45 -2.47
CA TRP A 32 -24.21 7.83 -2.85
C TRP A 32 -24.10 8.23 -4.33
N ASN A 33 -25.08 7.90 -5.18
CA ASN A 33 -25.05 8.23 -6.59
C ASN A 33 -25.77 9.55 -6.94
N THR A 34 -25.48 10.63 -6.21
CA THR A 34 -25.98 11.96 -6.58
C THR A 34 -25.07 12.63 -7.61
N LYS A 35 -25.62 13.58 -8.38
CA LYS A 35 -24.82 14.39 -9.32
C LYS A 35 -23.67 15.10 -8.58
N LYS A 36 -23.95 15.70 -7.43
CA LYS A 36 -22.96 16.39 -6.61
C LYS A 36 -21.84 15.45 -6.17
N PHE A 37 -22.18 14.26 -5.69
CA PHE A 37 -21.19 13.26 -5.32
C PHE A 37 -20.29 12.87 -6.51
N ARG A 38 -20.86 12.69 -7.72
CA ARG A 38 -20.07 12.39 -8.92
C ARG A 38 -19.10 13.53 -9.27
N ASP A 39 -19.59 14.77 -9.25
CA ASP A 39 -18.77 15.95 -9.52
C ASP A 39 -17.62 16.09 -8.48
N ASP A 40 -17.91 15.87 -7.20
CA ASP A 40 -16.93 15.93 -6.12
C ASP A 40 -15.92 14.78 -6.19
N TYR A 41 -16.39 13.57 -6.53
CA TYR A 41 -15.54 12.39 -6.75
C TYR A 41 -14.53 12.65 -7.86
N ASP A 42 -14.96 13.18 -9.00
CA ASP A 42 -14.08 13.48 -10.13
C ASP A 42 -13.05 14.55 -9.77
N MET A 43 -13.46 15.59 -9.04
CA MET A 43 -12.54 16.62 -8.53
C MET A 43 -11.48 16.03 -7.59
N ILE A 44 -11.91 15.20 -6.62
CA ILE A 44 -11.03 14.57 -5.64
C ILE A 44 -10.09 13.57 -6.31
N LYS A 45 -10.59 12.80 -7.28
CA LYS A 45 -9.82 11.86 -8.09
C LYS A 45 -8.68 12.56 -8.83
N ILE A 46 -8.95 13.69 -9.49
CA ILE A 46 -7.94 14.49 -10.19
C ILE A 46 -6.85 15.01 -9.24
N ARG A 47 -7.23 15.39 -8.01
CA ARG A 47 -6.28 15.88 -6.98
C ARG A 47 -5.43 14.77 -6.36
N LEU A 48 -5.99 13.57 -6.19
CA LEU A 48 -5.30 12.42 -5.61
C LEU A 48 -4.36 11.73 -6.60
N THR A 49 -4.66 11.78 -7.89
CA THR A 49 -3.72 11.35 -8.92
C THR A 49 -2.56 12.33 -8.99
N ASP A 50 -1.45 11.99 -8.34
CA ASP A 50 -0.18 12.69 -8.54
C ASP A 50 0.16 12.63 -10.03
N GLN A 51 0.14 13.77 -10.71
CA GLN A 51 0.39 13.85 -12.15
C GLN A 51 1.81 13.41 -12.53
N ARG A 52 2.72 13.36 -11.55
CA ARG A 52 4.10 12.89 -11.74
C ARG A 52 4.25 11.40 -11.43
N PHE A 53 3.24 10.79 -10.81
CA PHE A 53 3.24 9.38 -10.50
C PHE A 53 2.97 8.57 -11.77
N SER A 54 4.02 7.92 -12.28
CA SER A 54 3.88 6.91 -13.32
C SER A 54 4.01 5.53 -12.71
N SER A 55 2.99 4.68 -12.91
CA SER A 55 3.03 3.27 -12.50
C SER A 55 4.16 2.50 -13.19
N THR A 56 4.72 3.00 -14.29
CA THR A 56 5.89 2.40 -14.97
C THR A 56 7.19 2.57 -14.18
N ASN A 57 7.28 3.59 -13.32
CA ASN A 57 8.49 3.88 -12.55
C ASN A 57 8.60 2.99 -11.30
N PHE A 58 7.48 2.39 -10.89
CA PHE A 58 7.42 1.52 -9.73
C PHE A 58 7.23 0.09 -10.19
N ARG A 59 8.13 -0.77 -9.75
CA ARG A 59 8.00 -2.19 -10.01
C ARG A 59 6.79 -2.73 -9.25
N ASP A 60 6.02 -3.60 -9.89
CA ASP A 60 4.91 -4.31 -9.26
C ASP A 60 5.42 -5.05 -8.00
N PRO A 61 4.89 -4.74 -6.80
CA PRO A 61 5.32 -5.37 -5.55
C PRO A 61 4.96 -6.86 -5.48
N LEU A 62 4.02 -7.33 -6.30
CA LEU A 62 3.60 -8.74 -6.36
C LEU A 62 4.40 -9.56 -7.38
N MET A 63 5.18 -8.89 -8.24
CA MET A 63 5.99 -9.57 -9.24
C MET A 63 7.19 -10.26 -8.56
N PRO A 64 7.48 -11.53 -8.90
CA PRO A 64 8.70 -12.20 -8.47
C PRO A 64 9.93 -11.34 -8.79
N CYS A 65 10.66 -10.93 -7.77
CA CYS A 65 11.94 -10.26 -7.95
C CYS A 65 12.98 -11.31 -8.32
N PRO A 66 13.71 -11.19 -9.45
CA PRO A 66 14.81 -12.06 -9.74
C PRO A 66 15.81 -11.94 -8.59
N PRO A 67 16.41 -13.06 -8.17
CA PRO A 67 17.36 -13.08 -7.07
C PRO A 67 18.45 -12.04 -7.28
N HIS A 68 18.72 -11.25 -6.25
CA HIS A 68 19.75 -10.22 -6.35
C HIS A 68 21.10 -10.89 -6.63
N HIS A 69 21.88 -10.38 -7.60
CA HIS A 69 23.18 -10.96 -7.98
C HIS A 69 24.17 -11.08 -6.81
N ARG A 70 24.02 -10.24 -5.77
CA ARG A 70 24.78 -10.37 -4.50
C ARG A 70 24.28 -11.47 -3.57
N GLN A 71 22.99 -11.82 -3.62
CA GLN A 71 22.41 -12.88 -2.79
C GLN A 71 22.79 -14.26 -3.33
N TYR A 72 22.91 -14.39 -4.66
CA TYR A 72 23.31 -15.63 -5.32
C TYR A 72 24.44 -15.31 -6.30
N PRO A 73 25.71 -15.33 -5.85
CA PRO A 73 26.83 -15.21 -6.77
C PRO A 73 26.73 -16.33 -7.81
N GLY A 74 26.51 -15.96 -9.07
CA GLY A 74 26.16 -16.86 -10.18
C GLY A 74 27.28 -17.78 -10.66
N HIS A 75 28.20 -18.13 -9.77
CA HIS A 75 29.41 -18.88 -10.11
C HIS A 75 29.57 -20.03 -9.13
N THR A 76 28.94 -21.16 -9.44
CA THR A 76 29.35 -22.45 -8.87
C THR A 76 30.73 -22.79 -9.44
N THR A 77 31.76 -22.79 -8.60
CA THR A 77 33.10 -23.21 -9.03
C THR A 77 33.15 -24.75 -9.17
N PRO A 78 34.00 -25.29 -10.06
CA PRO A 78 34.18 -26.75 -10.16
C PRO A 78 34.60 -27.39 -8.83
N ALA A 79 35.36 -26.67 -8.01
CA ALA A 79 35.76 -27.10 -6.67
C ALA A 79 34.56 -27.23 -5.72
N THR A 80 33.64 -26.26 -5.74
CA THR A 80 32.40 -26.34 -4.94
C THR A 80 31.48 -27.46 -5.39
N GLU A 81 31.40 -27.75 -6.69
CA GLU A 81 30.63 -28.88 -7.22
C GLU A 81 31.21 -30.22 -6.77
N LYS A 82 32.55 -30.37 -6.83
CA LYS A 82 33.23 -31.58 -6.34
C LYS A 82 32.97 -31.83 -4.85
N ARG A 83 33.12 -30.79 -4.02
CA ARG A 83 32.84 -30.86 -2.58
C ARG A 83 31.38 -31.24 -2.30
N LEU A 84 30.44 -30.72 -3.10
CA LEU A 84 29.02 -31.05 -2.96
C LEU A 84 28.76 -32.52 -3.29
N LYS A 85 29.35 -33.05 -4.36
CA LYS A 85 29.24 -34.47 -4.75
C LYS A 85 29.77 -35.38 -3.64
N GLU A 86 30.94 -35.08 -3.09
CA GLU A 86 31.54 -35.83 -1.98
C GLU A 86 30.62 -35.82 -0.74
N LEU A 87 30.02 -34.67 -0.42
CA LEU A 87 29.09 -34.54 0.70
C LEU A 87 27.82 -35.37 0.50
N ILE A 88 27.24 -35.34 -0.72
CA ILE A 88 26.06 -36.16 -1.07
C ILE A 88 26.38 -37.64 -0.92
N THR A 89 27.54 -38.09 -1.43
CA THR A 89 27.95 -39.49 -1.30
C THR A 89 28.13 -39.90 0.16
N ARG A 90 28.69 -39.03 1.00
CA ARG A 90 28.88 -39.28 2.44
C ARG A 90 27.55 -39.40 3.17
N ILE A 91 26.62 -38.48 2.93
CA ILE A 91 25.31 -38.48 3.60
C ILE A 91 24.50 -39.71 3.16
N LYS A 92 24.45 -39.98 1.85
CA LYS A 92 23.72 -41.12 1.31
C LYS A 92 24.32 -42.47 1.74
N GLY A 93 25.64 -42.56 1.86
CA GLY A 93 26.33 -43.75 2.35
C GLY A 93 26.35 -43.91 3.88
N GLY A 94 26.09 -42.84 4.64
CA GLY A 94 25.97 -42.86 6.11
C GLY A 94 24.53 -42.92 6.61
N SER A 95 23.57 -43.24 5.73
CA SER A 95 22.15 -43.42 6.08
C SER A 95 21.80 -44.90 6.38
N ASP A 96 22.77 -45.81 6.26
CA ASP A 96 22.60 -47.28 6.34
C ASP A 96 23.33 -47.92 7.55
N GLU A 97 23.73 -47.13 8.57
CA GLU A 97 24.10 -47.61 9.92
C GLU A 97 23.16 -46.98 10.97
#